data_AF-A0A1V8UTU7-F1
#
_entry.id   AF-A0A1V8UTU7-F1
#
_cell.length_a   1.000
_cell.length_b   1.000
_cell.length_c   1.000
_cell.angle_alpha   90.00
_cell.angle_beta   90.00
_cell.angle_gamma   90.00
#
_symmetry.space_group_name_H-M   'P 1'
#
loop_
_entity.id
_entity.type
_entity.pdbx_description
1 polymer ?
#
loop_
_entity_poly.entity_id
_entity_poly.type
_entity_poly.pdbx_seq_one_letter_code
_entity_poly.pdbx_strand_id
1 'polypeptide(L)'
;MARSFRRQNTSILITLSLILLATLYIKHKDNILWRKAFYYYPTRLVPAYRAPLLHCSPPYSVPGSYYVYLHHGCTIEQHNETLGEAINLDLMIKSAQHGTKQYDYAIYWARGVDDAVLAAIRGDLAVDAVECMKRPQPVSLWDPESSTWVEAEQDEIPASSD
;
A
#
# COMPACT_ATOMS: atom_id res chain seq x y z
N MET A 1 28.29 53.20 10.67
CA MET A 1 27.00 52.65 10.19
C MET A 1 27.09 51.29 9.47
N ALA A 2 28.26 50.65 9.33
CA ALA A 2 28.39 49.38 8.58
C ALA A 2 27.94 48.09 9.32
N ARG A 3 27.73 48.12 10.65
CA ARG A 3 27.37 46.93 11.44
C ARG A 3 25.89 46.54 11.34
N SER A 4 25.00 47.47 10.99
CA SER A 4 23.55 47.24 10.87
C SER A 4 23.21 46.39 9.64
N PHE A 5 23.77 46.74 8.48
CA PHE A 5 23.54 46.05 7.21
C PHE A 5 23.96 44.58 7.22
N ARG A 6 25.03 44.24 7.95
CA ARG A 6 25.51 42.85 8.02
C ARG A 6 24.53 41.92 8.74
N ARG A 7 23.83 42.40 9.77
CA ARG A 7 22.81 41.61 10.50
C ARG A 7 21.53 41.41 9.70
N GLN A 8 21.15 42.42 8.92
CA GLN A 8 19.95 42.35 8.09
C GLN A 8 20.12 41.31 6.97
N ASN A 9 21.28 41.28 6.31
CA ASN A 9 21.57 40.31 5.26
C ASN A 9 21.62 38.86 5.79
N THR A 10 22.15 38.63 7.00
CA THR A 10 22.16 37.29 7.60
C THR A 10 20.76 36.79 7.93
N SER A 11 19.87 37.67 8.41
CA SER A 11 18.50 37.28 8.73
C SER A 11 17.71 36.88 7.48
N ILE A 12 17.89 37.60 6.37
CA ILE A 12 17.23 37.32 5.09
C ILE A 12 17.68 35.97 4.52
N LEU A 13 18.99 35.67 4.59
CA LEU A 13 19.51 34.39 4.11
C LEU A 13 18.95 33.21 4.93
N ILE A 14 18.88 33.33 6.25
CA ILE A 14 18.34 32.28 7.12
C ILE A 14 16.86 32.03 6.81
N THR A 15 16.05 33.08 6.67
CA THR A 15 14.62 32.90 6.37
C THR A 15 14.40 32.27 5.00
N LEU A 16 15.13 32.71 3.96
CA LEU A 16 15.06 32.08 2.64
C LEU A 16 15.50 30.61 2.67
N SER A 17 16.52 30.29 3.45
CA SER A 17 17.00 28.91 3.63
C SER A 17 15.91 28.02 4.25
N LEU A 18 15.25 28.50 5.31
CA LEU A 18 14.18 27.77 5.99
C LEU A 18 12.95 27.59 5.09
N ILE A 19 12.56 28.61 4.33
CA ILE A 19 11.45 28.53 3.37
C ILE A 19 11.77 27.50 2.27
N LEU A 20 12.99 27.51 1.75
CA LEU A 20 13.41 26.59 0.70
C LEU A 20 13.49 25.14 1.22
N LEU A 21 13.95 24.94 2.45
CA LEU A 21 13.89 23.64 3.13
C LEU A 21 12.45 23.15 3.33
N ALA A 22 11.54 24.03 3.76
CA ALA A 22 10.14 23.68 3.98
C ALA A 22 9.41 23.33 2.67
N THR A 23 9.66 24.08 1.58
CA THR A 23 9.06 23.79 0.27
C THR A 23 9.61 22.51 -0.34
N LEU A 24 10.92 22.26 -0.22
CA LEU A 24 11.51 20.99 -0.62
C LEU A 24 10.96 19.83 0.21
N TYR A 25 10.80 20.01 1.52
CA TYR A 25 10.20 19.00 2.39
C TYR A 25 8.77 18.67 1.97
N ILE A 26 7.90 19.67 1.76
CA ILE A 26 6.51 19.45 1.33
C ILE A 26 6.46 18.77 -0.05
N LYS A 27 7.33 19.16 -0.97
CA LYS A 27 7.38 18.59 -2.32
C LYS A 27 7.91 17.15 -2.33
N HIS A 28 8.79 16.81 -1.38
CA HIS A 28 9.48 15.53 -1.38
C HIS A 28 9.05 14.56 -0.27
N LYS A 29 8.21 14.95 0.70
CA LYS A 29 7.78 14.04 1.78
C LYS A 29 7.08 12.78 1.26
N ASP A 30 6.43 12.88 0.10
CA ASP A 30 5.72 11.78 -0.56
C ASP A 30 6.58 11.13 -1.66
N ASN A 31 7.83 11.57 -1.82
CA ASN A 31 8.73 11.03 -2.81
C ASN A 31 9.35 9.74 -2.25
N ILE A 32 9.03 8.60 -2.87
CA ILE A 32 9.55 7.25 -2.58
C ILE A 32 11.05 7.23 -2.29
N LEU A 33 11.83 8.14 -2.90
CA LEU A 33 13.26 8.27 -2.68
C LEU A 33 13.65 8.52 -1.21
N TRP A 34 12.87 9.29 -0.44
CA TRP A 34 13.17 9.49 0.99
C TRP A 34 12.83 8.25 1.81
N ARG A 35 11.74 7.56 1.47
CA ARG A 35 11.40 6.27 2.07
C ARG A 35 12.55 5.27 1.81
N LYS A 36 13.00 5.16 0.56
CA LYS A 36 14.19 4.38 0.19
C LYS A 36 15.42 4.84 1.00
N ALA A 37 15.73 6.13 1.05
CA ALA A 37 16.93 6.60 1.77
C ALA A 37 16.93 6.28 3.27
N PHE A 38 15.78 6.36 3.95
CA PHE A 38 15.69 6.04 5.38
C PHE A 38 15.66 4.52 5.67
N TYR A 39 15.09 3.70 4.78
CA TYR A 39 14.99 2.25 5.00
C TYR A 39 16.11 1.42 4.36
N TYR A 40 16.82 1.96 3.36
CA TYR A 40 17.88 1.23 2.63
C TYR A 40 19.24 1.26 3.33
N TYR A 41 19.41 2.09 4.37
CA TYR A 41 20.51 1.95 5.31
C TYR A 41 20.02 1.14 6.52
N PRO A 42 20.18 -0.19 6.51
CA PRO A 42 19.95 -1.02 7.69
C PRO A 42 21.04 -0.70 8.72
N THR A 43 20.88 0.43 9.40
CA THR A 43 21.48 0.55 10.73
C THR A 43 20.82 -0.54 11.56
N ARG A 44 21.59 -1.24 12.42
CA ARG A 44 21.07 -2.30 13.32
C ARG A 44 19.92 -1.85 14.24
N LEU A 45 19.53 -0.58 14.16
CA LEU A 45 18.56 0.10 14.99
C LEU A 45 17.17 0.19 14.36
N VAL A 46 17.03 0.03 13.03
CA VAL A 46 15.73 0.14 12.34
C VAL A 46 15.36 -1.20 11.69
N PRO A 47 14.21 -1.79 12.04
CA PRO A 47 13.77 -3.03 11.41
C PRO A 47 13.55 -2.81 9.90
N ALA A 48 13.81 -3.85 9.11
CA ALA A 48 13.50 -3.84 7.69
C ALA A 48 12.02 -3.50 7.48
N TYR A 49 11.73 -2.65 6.49
CA TYR A 49 10.36 -2.28 6.16
C TYR A 49 9.52 -3.53 5.87
N ARG A 50 8.28 -3.52 6.36
CA ARG A 50 7.29 -4.55 6.07
C ARG A 50 5.90 -3.93 6.01
N ALA A 51 5.26 -3.98 4.84
CA ALA A 51 3.91 -3.50 4.65
C ALA A 51 2.95 -4.14 5.67
N PRO A 52 2.01 -3.38 6.25
CA PRO A 52 1.04 -3.90 7.22
C PRO A 52 0.10 -4.92 6.57
N LEU A 53 -0.30 -5.92 7.36
CA LEU A 53 -1.40 -6.82 7.00
C LEU A 53 -2.70 -6.23 7.52
N LEU A 54 -3.67 -6.04 6.63
CA LEU A 54 -4.99 -5.54 6.94
C LEU A 54 -6.00 -6.69 6.94
N HIS A 55 -6.89 -6.68 7.92
CA HIS A 55 -8.03 -7.59 8.01
C HIS A 55 -7.71 -9.10 7.91
N CYS A 56 -6.52 -9.51 8.34
CA CYS A 56 -6.08 -10.91 8.34
C CYS A 56 -6.50 -11.70 9.59
N SER A 57 -7.45 -11.18 10.37
CA SER A 57 -7.95 -11.89 11.54
C SER A 57 -8.88 -13.03 11.10
N PRO A 58 -8.63 -14.27 11.58
CA PRO A 58 -9.58 -15.36 11.38
C PRO A 58 -10.93 -15.03 12.03
N PRO A 59 -12.05 -15.67 11.60
CA PRO A 59 -12.13 -16.82 10.69
C PRO A 59 -12.36 -16.48 9.20
N TYR A 60 -12.51 -15.20 8.85
CA TYR A 60 -13.08 -14.83 7.54
C TYR A 60 -12.06 -14.66 6.41
N SER A 61 -10.76 -14.72 6.71
CA SER A 61 -9.69 -14.60 5.71
C SER A 61 -9.54 -15.89 4.89
N VAL A 62 -9.38 -15.75 3.58
CA VAL A 62 -9.02 -16.85 2.67
C VAL A 62 -7.50 -17.01 2.66
N PRO A 63 -6.93 -18.11 3.18
CA PRO A 63 -5.48 -18.32 3.20
C PRO A 63 -4.88 -18.27 1.80
N GLY A 64 -3.72 -17.61 1.65
CA GLY A 64 -3.01 -17.50 0.38
C GLY A 64 -3.66 -16.58 -0.66
N SER A 65 -4.66 -15.79 -0.26
CA SER A 65 -5.34 -14.82 -1.12
C SER A 65 -5.30 -13.41 -0.53
N TYR A 66 -4.77 -12.45 -1.28
CA TYR A 66 -4.51 -11.10 -0.79
C TYR A 66 -4.83 -10.03 -1.84
N TYR A 67 -5.33 -8.89 -1.39
CA TYR A 67 -5.30 -7.63 -2.14
C TYR A 67 -4.03 -6.87 -1.76
N VAL A 68 -3.27 -6.43 -2.76
CA VAL A 68 -2.02 -5.70 -2.58
C VAL A 68 -2.21 -4.29 -3.10
N TYR A 69 -1.94 -3.31 -2.24
CA TYR A 69 -2.08 -1.89 -2.52
C TYR A 69 -0.70 -1.32 -2.79
N LEU A 70 -0.47 -0.87 -4.02
CA LEU A 70 0.77 -0.22 -4.41
C LEU A 70 0.69 1.28 -4.10
N HIS A 71 1.86 1.83 -3.80
CA HIS A 71 2.05 3.25 -3.57
C HIS A 71 1.68 4.06 -4.81
N HIS A 72 1.28 5.31 -4.58
CA HIS A 72 0.88 6.20 -5.66
C HIS A 72 2.01 6.40 -6.68
N GLY A 73 1.70 6.21 -7.97
CA GLY A 73 2.65 6.29 -9.07
C GLY A 73 3.55 5.06 -9.26
N CYS A 74 3.37 4.00 -8.45
CA CYS A 74 3.98 2.70 -8.72
C CYS A 74 3.05 1.83 -9.59
N THR A 75 3.65 1.10 -10.52
CA THR A 75 2.92 0.16 -11.38
C THR A 75 3.16 -1.28 -10.95
N ILE A 76 2.27 -2.18 -11.36
CA ILE A 76 2.39 -3.61 -11.08
C ILE A 76 3.63 -4.20 -11.74
N GLU A 77 3.99 -3.70 -12.92
CA GLU A 77 5.17 -4.12 -13.67
C GLU A 77 6.45 -3.77 -12.91
N GLN A 78 6.57 -2.54 -12.39
CA GLN A 78 7.71 -2.12 -11.57
C GLN A 78 7.84 -2.96 -10.29
N HIS A 79 6.71 -3.29 -9.68
CA HIS A 79 6.66 -4.16 -8.50
C HIS A 79 7.12 -5.59 -8.84
N ASN A 80 6.64 -6.16 -9.95
CA ASN A 80 7.04 -7.49 -10.43
C ASN A 80 8.54 -7.54 -10.76
N GLU A 81 9.06 -6.54 -11.45
CA GLU A 81 10.49 -6.39 -11.74
C GLU A 81 11.35 -6.35 -10.45
N THR A 82 10.83 -5.70 -9.39
CA THR A 82 11.53 -5.57 -8.11
C THR A 82 11.60 -6.89 -7.34
N LEU A 83 10.54 -7.70 -7.39
CA LEU A 83 10.53 -9.04 -6.79
C LEU A 83 11.39 -10.04 -7.58
N GLY A 84 11.61 -9.76 -8.86
CA GLY A 84 12.49 -10.51 -9.74
C GLY A 84 11.95 -11.90 -10.11
N GLU A 85 12.73 -12.64 -10.91
CA GLU A 85 12.32 -13.94 -11.47
C GLU A 85 12.06 -15.04 -10.41
N ALA A 86 12.54 -14.85 -9.18
CA ALA A 86 12.35 -15.80 -8.09
C ALA A 86 10.86 -15.93 -7.69
N ILE A 87 10.05 -14.90 -7.96
CA ILE A 87 8.62 -14.87 -7.65
C ILE A 87 7.89 -14.57 -8.95
N ASN A 88 7.31 -15.62 -9.55
CA ASN A 88 6.49 -15.44 -10.75
C ASN A 88 5.11 -14.89 -10.37
N LEU A 89 5.04 -13.57 -10.14
CA LEU A 89 3.85 -12.87 -9.67
C LEU A 89 2.71 -12.93 -10.69
N ASP A 90 3.04 -12.93 -11.99
CA ASP A 90 2.06 -12.93 -13.09
C ASP A 90 1.14 -14.15 -13.06
N LEU A 91 1.65 -15.31 -12.61
CA LEU A 91 0.83 -16.52 -12.44
C LEU A 91 -0.13 -16.44 -11.24
N MET A 92 0.21 -15.61 -10.26
CA MET A 92 -0.53 -15.47 -9.00
C MET A 92 -1.60 -14.38 -9.09
N ILE A 93 -1.38 -13.32 -9.87
CA ILE A 93 -2.33 -12.23 -10.09
C ILE A 93 -3.58 -12.77 -10.80
N LYS A 94 -4.75 -12.52 -10.21
CA LYS A 94 -6.06 -12.91 -10.74
C LYS A 94 -6.85 -11.73 -11.27
N SER A 95 -6.66 -10.55 -10.70
CA SER A 95 -7.18 -9.31 -11.24
C SER A 95 -6.29 -8.15 -10.83
N ALA A 96 -6.29 -7.10 -11.65
CA ALA A 96 -5.59 -5.85 -11.40
C ALA A 96 -6.53 -4.69 -11.69
N GLN A 97 -6.47 -3.67 -10.85
CA GLN A 97 -7.22 -2.43 -11.00
C GLN A 97 -6.24 -1.27 -10.88
N HIS A 98 -6.31 -0.38 -11.85
CA HIS A 98 -5.65 0.92 -11.76
C HIS A 98 -6.70 1.92 -11.30
N GLY A 99 -6.33 2.73 -10.31
CA GLY A 99 -7.16 3.83 -9.86
C GLY A 99 -7.43 4.82 -11.00
N THR A 100 -8.42 5.69 -10.79
CA THR A 100 -8.76 6.71 -11.79
C THR A 100 -7.60 7.70 -11.95
N LYS A 101 -7.59 8.52 -13.02
CA LYS A 101 -6.57 9.58 -13.23
C LYS A 101 -6.37 10.51 -12.02
N GLN A 102 -7.35 10.59 -11.13
CA GLN A 102 -7.29 11.41 -9.92
C GLN A 102 -6.58 10.72 -8.74
N TYR A 103 -6.53 9.39 -8.72
CA TYR A 103 -5.90 8.58 -7.69
C TYR A 103 -5.07 7.50 -8.39
N ASP A 104 -3.80 7.81 -8.68
CA ASP A 104 -2.87 6.94 -9.41
C ASP A 104 -2.32 5.85 -8.48
N TYR A 105 -3.21 5.06 -7.87
CA TYR A 105 -2.85 3.86 -7.13
C TYR A 105 -3.08 2.62 -8.01
N ALA A 106 -2.32 1.57 -7.78
CA ALA A 106 -2.56 0.26 -8.37
C ALA A 106 -2.92 -0.75 -7.28
N ILE A 107 -3.95 -1.54 -7.51
CA ILE A 107 -4.36 -2.65 -6.63
C ILE A 107 -4.38 -3.92 -7.47
N TYR A 108 -3.84 -5.00 -6.93
CA TYR A 108 -4.04 -6.32 -7.54
C TYR A 108 -4.48 -7.35 -6.52
N TRP A 109 -5.24 -8.33 -6.99
CA TRP A 109 -5.61 -9.52 -6.24
C TRP A 109 -4.70 -10.66 -6.67
N ALA A 110 -4.01 -11.27 -5.70
CA ALA A 110 -3.21 -12.46 -5.91
C ALA A 110 -3.76 -13.66 -5.12
N ARG A 111 -3.62 -14.86 -5.69
CA ARG A 111 -4.02 -16.13 -5.10
C ARG A 111 -2.91 -17.17 -5.25
N GLY A 112 -2.80 -18.05 -4.26
CA GLY A 112 -1.74 -19.05 -4.19
C GLY A 112 -0.42 -18.48 -3.67
N VAL A 113 -0.50 -17.41 -2.88
CA VAL A 113 0.65 -16.73 -2.28
C VAL A 113 1.05 -17.47 -1.00
N ASP A 114 2.25 -18.04 -0.98
CA ASP A 114 2.81 -18.65 0.24
C ASP A 114 3.47 -17.60 1.16
N ASP A 115 3.93 -18.04 2.34
CA ASP A 115 4.52 -17.15 3.35
C ASP A 115 5.82 -16.45 2.88
N ALA A 116 6.61 -17.11 2.03
CA ALA A 116 7.86 -16.56 1.52
C ALA A 116 7.59 -15.47 0.48
N VAL A 117 6.68 -15.73 -0.45
CA VAL A 117 6.20 -14.76 -1.42
C VAL A 117 5.51 -13.60 -0.73
N LEU A 118 4.65 -13.86 0.26
CA LEU A 118 4.00 -12.81 1.05
C LEU A 118 5.02 -11.94 1.79
N ALA A 119 6.08 -12.53 2.34
CA ALA A 119 7.14 -11.79 3.00
C ALA A 119 7.90 -10.88 2.01
N ALA A 120 8.15 -11.35 0.79
CA ALA A 120 8.81 -10.58 -0.26
C ALA A 120 7.92 -9.42 -0.76
N ILE A 121 6.64 -9.69 -1.08
CA ILE A 121 5.66 -8.66 -1.44
C ILE A 121 5.63 -7.57 -0.37
N ARG A 122 5.50 -7.96 0.90
CA ARG A 122 5.45 -7.01 2.01
C ARG A 122 6.77 -6.27 2.24
N GLY A 123 7.90 -6.84 1.81
CA GLY A 123 9.21 -6.20 1.91
C GLY A 123 9.43 -5.12 0.85
N ASP A 124 8.64 -5.11 -0.22
CA ASP A 124 8.74 -4.10 -1.26
C ASP A 124 8.21 -2.74 -0.78
N LEU A 125 9.02 -1.70 -0.95
CA LEU A 125 8.71 -0.31 -0.62
C LEU A 125 7.63 0.28 -1.53
N ALA A 126 7.36 -0.34 -2.69
CA ALA A 126 6.24 -0.01 -3.55
C ALA A 126 4.90 -0.47 -2.95
N VAL A 127 4.88 -1.35 -1.94
CA VAL A 127 3.64 -1.84 -1.32
C VAL A 127 3.31 -1.03 -0.07
N ASP A 128 2.15 -0.38 -0.08
CA ASP A 128 1.65 0.39 1.07
C ASP A 128 0.90 -0.48 2.08
N ALA A 129 0.17 -1.48 1.61
CA ALA A 129 -0.56 -2.42 2.46
C ALA A 129 -0.88 -3.73 1.72
N VAL A 130 -1.10 -4.79 2.51
CA VAL A 130 -1.62 -6.06 2.01
C VAL A 130 -2.86 -6.43 2.82
N GLU A 131 -4.00 -6.56 2.18
CA GLU A 131 -5.26 -6.95 2.81
C GLU A 131 -5.58 -8.42 2.55
N CYS A 132 -5.96 -9.15 3.59
CA CYS A 132 -6.44 -10.52 3.40
C CYS A 132 -7.78 -10.52 2.68
N MET A 133 -7.90 -11.33 1.63
CA MET A 133 -9.18 -11.55 0.96
C MET A 133 -10.16 -12.16 1.97
N LYS A 134 -11.31 -11.52 2.16
CA LYS A 134 -12.38 -12.07 2.98
C LYS A 134 -13.29 -12.93 2.12
N ARG A 135 -13.79 -14.02 2.68
CA ARG A 135 -15.01 -14.62 2.12
C ARG A 135 -16.13 -13.59 2.23
N PRO A 136 -17.01 -13.46 1.23
CA PRO A 136 -18.23 -12.72 1.44
C PRO A 136 -18.89 -13.30 2.70
N GLN A 137 -19.19 -12.44 3.66
CA GLN A 137 -19.92 -12.90 4.83
C GLN A 137 -21.32 -13.28 4.36
N PRO A 138 -21.89 -14.40 4.83
CA PRO A 138 -23.29 -14.68 4.59
C PRO A 138 -24.07 -13.46 5.04
N VAL A 139 -24.85 -12.88 4.13
CA VAL A 139 -25.69 -11.74 4.48
C VAL A 139 -26.80 -12.29 5.34
N SER A 140 -26.77 -12.01 6.64
CA SER A 140 -27.90 -12.31 7.50
C SER A 140 -29.02 -11.34 7.17
N LEU A 141 -30.10 -11.83 6.58
CA LEU A 141 -31.32 -11.05 6.39
C LEU A 141 -32.23 -11.26 7.59
N TRP A 142 -32.82 -10.18 8.11
CA TRP A 142 -33.87 -10.31 9.13
C TRP A 142 -35.13 -10.82 8.45
N ASP A 143 -35.62 -11.97 8.88
CA ASP A 143 -36.90 -12.51 8.44
C ASP A 143 -38.01 -12.09 9.44
N PRO A 144 -38.93 -11.21 9.03
CA PRO A 144 -40.01 -10.76 9.90
C PRO A 144 -41.02 -11.87 10.23
N GLU A 145 -41.14 -12.92 9.41
CA GLU A 145 -42.11 -14.00 9.64
C GLU A 145 -41.66 -14.92 10.77
N SER A 146 -40.38 -15.29 10.78
CA SER A 146 -39.78 -16.09 11.85
C SER A 146 -39.29 -15.26 13.04
N SER A 147 -39.16 -13.94 12.89
CA SER A 147 -38.47 -13.06 13.86
C SER A 147 -37.06 -13.56 14.19
N THR A 148 -36.35 -14.08 13.18
CA THR A 148 -34.97 -14.57 13.30
C THR A 148 -34.10 -14.06 12.15
N TRP A 149 -32.79 -14.06 12.36
CA TRP A 149 -31.81 -13.82 11.29
C TRP A 149 -31.63 -15.11 10.50
N VAL A 150 -31.86 -15.04 9.19
CA VAL A 150 -31.65 -16.17 8.28
C VAL A 150 -30.40 -15.88 7.45
N GLU A 151 -29.48 -16.84 7.38
CA GLU A 151 -28.33 -16.75 6.47
C GLU A 151 -28.86 -16.85 5.04
N ALA A 152 -28.73 -15.79 4.25
CA ALA A 152 -29.04 -15.84 2.84
C ALA A 152 -28.00 -16.76 2.17
N GLU A 153 -28.46 -17.89 1.64
CA GLU A 153 -27.63 -18.79 0.84
C GLU A 153 -27.19 -18.04 -0.41
N GLN A 154 -25.89 -17.79 -0.52
CA GLN A 154 -25.29 -16.96 -1.55
C GLN A 154 -25.03 -17.76 -2.84
N ASP A 155 -25.91 -18.71 -3.13
CA ASP A 155 -25.91 -19.46 -4.36
C ASP A 155 -26.52 -18.56 -5.45
N GLU A 156 -25.79 -18.41 -6.55
CA GLU A 156 -26.20 -17.69 -7.77
C GLU A 156 -26.07 -16.16 -7.81
N ILE A 157 -24.96 -15.59 -7.29
CA ILE A 157 -24.42 -14.40 -7.97
C ILE A 157 -23.55 -14.92 -9.12
N PRO A 158 -24.03 -14.93 -10.39
CA PRO A 158 -23.19 -15.30 -11.52
C PRO A 158 -21.97 -14.38 -11.51
N ALA A 159 -20.78 -14.97 -11.58
CA ALA A 159 -19.55 -14.21 -11.76
C ALA A 159 -19.78 -13.28 -12.95
N SER A 160 -19.76 -11.96 -12.72
CA SER A 160 -19.83 -11.00 -13.81
C SER A 160 -18.65 -11.27 -14.72
N SER A 161 -18.95 -11.79 -15.89
CA SER A 161 -17.99 -11.99 -16.97
C SER A 161 -17.63 -10.62 -17.52
N ASP A 162 -16.62 -10.00 -16.91
CA ASP A 162 -15.88 -8.88 -17.50
C ASP A 162 -14.69 -9.40 -18.32
#